data_AF-A0A6G0XGG5-F1
#
_entry.id   AF-A0A6G0XGG5-F1
#
_cell.length_a   1.000
_cell.length_b   1.000
_cell.length_c   1.000
_cell.angle_alpha   90.00
_cell.angle_beta   90.00
_cell.angle_gamma   90.00
#
_symmetry.space_group_name_H-M   'P 1'
#
loop_
_entity.id
_entity.type
_entity.pdbx_description
1 polymer ?
#
loop_
_entity_poly.entity_id
_entity_poly.type
_entity_poly.pdbx_seq_one_letter_code
_entity_poly.pdbx_strand_id
1 'polypeptide(L)'
;MTAYLKLQSVQDAVHVTGGHIEWDQCADINYSRSRSALQKYPTILNASLKALIYSGDTDSVVNFLGTQRWISREGLNLTVVDAWKGWFGPDKQQAGYTTEYQNLTFMTVKGAGHMVPATKPLQALYMFECFVFGQKACANFKYPVNTSQASGSPDSSSSSTTPKTSKSQLVVASWALLVVLLSVSL
;
A
#
# COMPACT_ATOMS: atom_id res chain seq x y z
N MET A 1 18.29 -0.13 17.39
CA MET A 1 18.45 -1.53 16.96
C MET A 1 19.85 -2.05 17.29
N THR A 2 20.92 -1.45 16.75
CA THR A 2 22.32 -1.91 16.96
C THR A 2 22.69 -2.13 18.43
N ALA A 3 22.47 -1.13 19.29
CA ALA A 3 22.79 -1.27 20.72
C ALA A 3 22.05 -2.43 21.41
N TYR A 4 20.81 -2.71 21.00
CA TYR A 4 20.00 -3.80 21.56
C TYR A 4 20.55 -5.17 21.15
N LEU A 5 20.90 -5.36 19.88
CA LEU A 5 21.43 -6.62 19.35
C LEU A 5 22.88 -6.90 19.78
N LYS A 6 23.58 -5.90 20.33
CA LYS A 6 24.90 -6.07 20.97
C LYS A 6 24.84 -6.55 22.41
N LEU A 7 23.67 -6.57 23.06
CA LEU A 7 23.56 -7.04 24.44
C LEU A 7 23.78 -8.56 24.51
N GLN A 8 24.67 -9.02 25.39
CA GLN A 8 24.92 -10.46 25.56
C GLN A 8 23.64 -11.21 25.90
N SER A 9 22.79 -10.66 26.78
CA SER A 9 21.51 -11.27 27.14
C SER A 9 20.56 -11.43 25.94
N VAL A 10 20.59 -10.50 24.98
CA VAL A 10 19.80 -10.60 23.75
C VAL A 10 20.40 -11.65 22.82
N GLN A 11 21.73 -11.69 22.71
CA GLN A 11 22.45 -12.69 21.91
C GLN A 11 22.24 -14.11 22.43
N ASP A 12 22.29 -14.30 23.75
CA ASP A 12 22.00 -15.58 24.41
C ASP A 12 20.54 -15.99 24.15
N ALA A 13 19.60 -15.05 24.27
CA ALA A 13 18.17 -15.32 24.06
C ALA A 13 17.80 -15.67 22.61
N VAL A 14 18.57 -15.19 21.62
CA VAL A 14 18.41 -15.58 20.21
C VAL A 14 19.41 -16.65 19.76
N HIS A 15 20.10 -17.29 20.73
CA HIS A 15 21.01 -18.42 20.54
C HIS A 15 22.20 -18.12 19.60
N VAL A 16 22.80 -16.94 19.70
CA VAL A 16 24.05 -16.62 19.00
C VAL A 16 25.17 -17.52 19.53
N THR A 17 25.84 -18.23 18.62
CA THR A 17 26.99 -19.10 18.93
C THR A 17 28.30 -18.41 18.58
N GLY A 18 29.40 -18.79 19.24
CA GLY A 18 30.74 -18.28 18.93
C GLY A 18 31.21 -17.12 19.82
N GLY A 19 30.50 -16.86 20.92
CA GLY A 19 30.81 -15.79 21.87
C GLY A 19 30.04 -14.51 21.58
N HIS A 20 30.47 -13.42 22.22
CA HIS A 20 29.89 -12.10 22.03
C HIS A 20 30.20 -11.58 20.61
N ILE A 21 29.18 -11.10 19.90
CA ILE A 21 29.31 -10.55 18.56
C ILE A 21 29.09 -9.04 18.59
N GLU A 22 30.01 -8.29 18.00
CA GLU A 22 29.82 -6.88 17.69
C GLU A 22 28.89 -6.73 16.47
N TRP A 23 27.58 -6.83 16.71
CA TRP A 23 26.58 -6.79 15.65
C TRP A 23 26.52 -5.44 14.93
N ASP A 24 26.37 -5.48 13.61
CA ASP A 24 26.06 -4.32 12.76
C ASP A 24 24.99 -4.67 11.72
N GLN A 25 24.28 -3.66 11.22
CA GLN A 25 23.16 -3.83 10.29
C GLN A 25 23.63 -4.19 8.87
N CYS A 26 24.76 -3.61 8.44
CA CYS A 26 25.33 -3.82 7.12
C CYS A 26 26.80 -4.19 7.27
N ALA A 27 27.28 -5.07 6.40
CA ALA A 27 28.69 -5.41 6.30
C ALA A 27 29.22 -5.02 4.92
N ASP A 28 30.41 -4.45 4.87
CA ASP A 28 31.12 -4.21 3.62
C ASP A 28 31.64 -5.54 3.07
N ILE A 29 30.87 -6.14 2.17
CA ILE A 29 31.21 -7.40 1.52
C ILE A 29 31.58 -7.17 0.05
N ASN A 30 32.54 -7.94 -0.45
CA ASN A 30 32.86 -7.94 -1.87
C ASN A 30 31.90 -8.88 -2.60
N TYR A 31 31.20 -8.37 -3.62
CA TYR A 31 30.26 -9.15 -4.41
C TYR A 31 30.19 -8.67 -5.86
N SER A 32 29.82 -9.56 -6.77
CA SER A 32 29.55 -9.24 -8.17
C SER A 32 28.06 -8.99 -8.39
N ARG A 33 27.75 -8.07 -9.31
CA ARG A 33 26.38 -7.64 -9.60
C ARG A 33 25.98 -8.02 -11.02
N SER A 34 24.82 -8.66 -11.17
CA SER A 34 24.17 -8.76 -12.48
C SER A 34 23.48 -7.44 -12.82
N ARG A 35 23.44 -7.08 -14.11
CA ARG A 35 22.79 -5.84 -14.58
C ARG A 35 21.28 -5.79 -14.29
N SER A 36 20.58 -6.92 -14.37
CA SER A 36 19.14 -6.97 -14.15
C SER A 36 18.65 -8.38 -13.81
N ALA A 37 17.58 -8.45 -13.02
CA ALA A 37 16.84 -9.69 -12.77
C ALA A 37 15.74 -9.97 -13.82
N LEU A 38 15.51 -9.04 -14.76
CA LEU A 38 14.40 -9.09 -15.74
C LEU A 38 14.31 -10.43 -16.46
N GLN A 39 15.44 -10.97 -16.92
CA GLN A 39 15.49 -12.23 -17.66
C GLN A 39 15.01 -13.45 -16.85
N LYS A 40 14.94 -13.36 -15.52
CA LYS A 40 14.48 -14.46 -14.66
C LYS A 40 12.95 -14.48 -14.48
N TYR A 41 12.29 -13.33 -14.67
CA TYR A 41 10.87 -13.19 -14.37
C TYR A 41 9.93 -13.99 -15.30
N PRO A 42 10.19 -14.16 -16.60
CA PRO A 42 9.36 -15.03 -17.44
C PRO A 42 9.22 -16.45 -16.87
N THR A 43 10.32 -17.05 -16.38
CA THR A 43 10.29 -18.37 -15.74
C THR A 43 9.47 -18.37 -14.45
N ILE A 44 9.62 -17.32 -13.62
CA ILE A 44 8.89 -17.19 -12.35
C ILE A 44 7.37 -17.04 -12.61
N LEU A 45 6.99 -16.18 -13.55
CA LEU A 45 5.59 -15.87 -13.85
C LEU A 45 4.87 -17.02 -14.58
N ASN A 46 5.61 -17.88 -15.28
CA ASN A 46 5.07 -19.07 -15.92
C ASN A 46 4.89 -20.25 -14.94
N ALA A 47 5.46 -20.19 -13.74
CA ALA A 47 5.36 -21.26 -12.73
C ALA A 47 4.02 -21.25 -11.96
N SER A 48 2.98 -20.60 -12.48
CA SER A 48 1.67 -20.42 -11.81
C SER A 48 1.76 -19.74 -10.43
N LEU A 49 2.82 -18.96 -10.20
CA LEU A 49 2.99 -18.16 -8.99
C LEU A 49 2.36 -16.78 -9.17
N LYS A 50 1.76 -16.25 -8.10
CA LYS A 50 1.33 -14.86 -8.04
C LYS A 50 2.48 -14.00 -7.54
N ALA A 51 2.86 -12.98 -8.31
CA ALA A 51 3.88 -12.02 -7.91
C ALA A 51 3.25 -10.69 -7.45
N LEU A 52 3.81 -10.12 -6.38
CA LEU A 52 3.56 -8.75 -5.96
C LEU A 52 4.88 -7.98 -6.03
N ILE A 53 4.90 -6.89 -6.78
CA ILE A 53 5.97 -5.89 -6.71
C ILE A 53 5.37 -4.62 -6.13
N TYR A 54 6.01 -4.05 -5.11
CA TYR A 54 5.56 -2.81 -4.53
C TYR A 54 6.69 -1.81 -4.34
N SER A 55 6.35 -0.52 -4.37
CA SER A 55 7.31 0.56 -4.16
C SER A 55 6.71 1.65 -3.28
N GLY A 56 7.51 2.19 -2.37
CA GLY A 56 7.17 3.47 -1.74
C GLY A 56 7.32 4.60 -2.75
N ASP A 57 6.32 5.47 -2.88
CA ASP A 57 6.33 6.51 -3.92
C ASP A 57 7.23 7.70 -3.59
N THR A 58 7.78 7.78 -2.38
CA THR A 58 8.76 8.79 -1.97
C THR A 58 10.20 8.26 -1.92
N ASP A 59 10.44 7.01 -2.31
CA ASP A 59 11.80 6.49 -2.45
C ASP A 59 12.51 7.06 -3.67
N SER A 60 13.66 7.68 -3.45
CA SER A 60 14.53 8.21 -4.52
C SER A 60 15.61 7.21 -4.96
N VAL A 61 15.95 6.20 -4.14
CA VAL A 61 17.01 5.24 -4.41
C VAL A 61 16.54 4.19 -5.43
N VAL A 62 15.36 3.60 -5.19
CA VAL A 62 14.71 2.64 -6.10
C VAL A 62 13.27 3.12 -6.37
N ASN A 63 13.17 4.22 -7.10
CA ASN A 63 11.88 4.90 -7.32
C ASN A 63 10.87 4.05 -8.11
N PHE A 64 9.58 4.28 -7.83
CA PHE A 64 8.48 3.53 -8.43
C PHE A 64 8.37 3.70 -9.96
N LEU A 65 8.83 4.82 -10.53
CA LEU A 65 8.82 5.03 -12.00
C LEU A 65 9.78 4.09 -12.70
N GLY A 66 10.97 3.85 -12.11
CA GLY A 66 11.94 2.87 -12.58
C GLY A 66 11.34 1.46 -12.57
N THR A 67 10.65 1.10 -11.48
CA THR A 67 9.92 -0.17 -11.36
C THR A 67 8.82 -0.29 -12.41
N GLN A 68 8.01 0.75 -12.62
CA GLN A 68 6.97 0.77 -13.66
C GLN A 68 7.55 0.53 -15.06
N ARG A 69 8.65 1.24 -15.41
CA ARG A 69 9.35 1.02 -16.69
C ARG A 69 9.83 -0.41 -16.83
N TRP A 70 10.43 -0.95 -15.77
CA TRP A 70 10.92 -2.32 -15.73
C TRP A 70 9.81 -3.38 -15.93
N ILE A 71 8.59 -3.13 -15.49
CA ILE A 71 7.43 -4.04 -15.71
C ILE A 71 6.78 -3.83 -17.09
N SER A 72 6.74 -2.58 -17.56
CA SER A 72 6.05 -2.18 -18.80
C SER A 72 6.67 -2.77 -20.07
N ARG A 73 6.19 -2.31 -21.24
CA ARG A 73 6.73 -2.63 -22.56
C ARG A 73 8.24 -2.39 -22.73
N GLU A 74 8.83 -1.52 -21.93
CA GLU A 74 10.29 -1.26 -21.93
C GLU A 74 11.09 -2.37 -21.22
N GLY A 75 10.43 -3.25 -20.47
CA GLY A 75 11.06 -4.34 -19.74
C GLY A 75 10.36 -5.68 -19.95
N LEU A 76 9.53 -6.11 -18.99
CA LEU A 76 8.86 -7.42 -19.06
C LEU A 76 7.75 -7.50 -20.12
N ASN A 77 7.23 -6.37 -20.58
CA ASN A 77 6.14 -6.30 -21.56
C ASN A 77 4.92 -7.15 -21.17
N LEU A 78 4.54 -7.11 -19.89
CA LEU A 78 3.38 -7.85 -19.41
C LEU A 78 2.08 -7.20 -19.88
N THR A 79 1.09 -8.04 -20.20
CA THR A 79 -0.27 -7.58 -20.54
C THR A 79 -0.96 -7.03 -19.30
N VAL A 80 -1.48 -5.81 -19.42
CA VAL A 80 -2.31 -5.17 -18.38
C VAL A 80 -3.68 -5.85 -18.36
N VAL A 81 -4.06 -6.36 -17.20
CA VAL A 81 -5.37 -6.97 -16.92
C VAL A 81 -6.29 -5.92 -16.30
N ASP A 82 -5.77 -5.08 -15.41
CA ASP A 82 -6.50 -3.98 -14.80
C ASP A 82 -5.63 -2.72 -14.75
N ALA A 83 -6.19 -1.62 -15.25
CA ALA A 83 -5.45 -0.39 -15.46
C ALA A 83 -5.10 0.30 -14.14
N TRP A 84 -4.11 1.19 -14.23
CA TRP A 84 -3.63 1.98 -13.10
C TRP A 84 -4.78 2.71 -12.39
N LYS A 85 -5.03 2.34 -11.13
CA LYS A 85 -6.12 2.90 -10.33
C LYS A 85 -5.70 3.08 -8.88
N GLY A 86 -6.39 3.98 -8.17
CA GLY A 86 -6.18 4.16 -6.74
C GLY A 86 -6.62 2.91 -5.96
N TRP A 87 -5.88 2.57 -4.91
CA TRP A 87 -6.32 1.60 -3.89
C TRP A 87 -6.39 2.28 -2.52
N PHE A 88 -7.25 1.73 -1.66
CA PHE A 88 -7.58 2.32 -0.37
C PHE A 88 -7.17 1.36 0.75
N GLY A 89 -6.64 1.95 1.81
CA GLY A 89 -6.29 1.22 3.02
C GLY A 89 -7.53 0.85 3.85
N PRO A 90 -7.32 0.14 4.96
CA PRO A 90 -8.40 -0.23 5.88
C PRO A 90 -9.04 1.00 6.56
N ASP A 91 -8.30 2.11 6.62
CA ASP A 91 -8.72 3.44 7.08
C ASP A 91 -9.56 4.21 6.05
N LYS A 92 -9.87 3.60 4.90
CA LYS A 92 -10.60 4.21 3.77
C LYS A 92 -9.89 5.42 3.15
N GLN A 93 -8.61 5.63 3.48
CA GLN A 93 -7.79 6.66 2.85
C GLN A 93 -7.08 6.08 1.63
N GLN A 94 -6.79 6.93 0.64
CA GLN A 94 -6.03 6.51 -0.54
C GLN A 94 -4.62 6.09 -0.11
N ALA A 95 -4.32 4.81 -0.25
CA ALA A 95 -3.06 4.21 0.17
C ALA A 95 -2.03 4.12 -0.95
N GLY A 96 -2.42 4.37 -2.20
CA GLY A 96 -1.53 4.46 -3.35
C GLY A 96 -2.24 4.11 -4.65
N TYR A 97 -1.51 3.56 -5.60
CA TYR A 97 -2.02 3.10 -6.90
C TYR A 97 -1.62 1.66 -7.18
N THR A 98 -2.38 0.98 -8.04
CA THR A 98 -2.15 -0.41 -8.43
C THR A 98 -2.41 -0.61 -9.92
N THR A 99 -1.62 -1.46 -10.57
CA THR A 99 -1.88 -2.03 -11.89
C THR A 99 -1.82 -3.54 -11.76
N GLU A 100 -2.81 -4.25 -12.32
CA GLU A 100 -2.76 -5.70 -12.42
C GLU A 100 -2.29 -6.10 -13.81
N TYR A 101 -1.29 -6.97 -13.85
CA TYR A 101 -0.80 -7.64 -15.04
C TYR A 101 -1.10 -9.14 -14.94
N GLN A 102 -0.92 -9.87 -16.04
CA GLN A 102 -1.02 -11.33 -16.00
C GLN A 102 0.02 -11.92 -15.03
N ASN A 103 -0.46 -12.55 -13.94
CA ASN A 103 0.33 -13.17 -12.85
C ASN A 103 1.21 -12.21 -12.02
N LEU A 104 1.09 -10.90 -12.18
CA LEU A 104 1.85 -9.90 -11.41
C LEU A 104 0.98 -8.70 -11.05
N THR A 105 0.98 -8.30 -9.78
CA THR A 105 0.39 -7.04 -9.33
C THR A 105 1.50 -6.05 -8.98
N PHE A 106 1.40 -4.82 -9.49
CA PHE A 106 2.28 -3.73 -9.11
C PHE A 106 1.53 -2.71 -8.26
N MET A 107 2.06 -2.36 -7.09
CA MET A 107 1.45 -1.40 -6.17
C MET A 107 2.43 -0.29 -5.75
N THR A 108 1.96 0.94 -5.67
CA THR A 108 2.65 2.00 -4.92
C THR A 108 2.03 2.18 -3.55
N VAL A 109 2.83 2.61 -2.59
CA VAL A 109 2.36 3.01 -1.26
C VAL A 109 2.63 4.50 -1.05
N LYS A 110 1.53 5.26 -0.94
CA LYS A 110 1.53 6.71 -0.88
C LYS A 110 2.22 7.24 0.37
N GLY A 111 3.21 8.11 0.17
CA GLY A 111 4.01 8.72 1.22
C GLY A 111 4.98 7.74 1.91
N ALA A 112 5.21 6.56 1.34
CA ALA A 112 6.16 5.59 1.87
C ALA A 112 7.53 5.72 1.19
N GLY A 113 8.60 5.58 1.98
CA GLY A 113 9.97 5.55 1.45
C GLY A 113 10.44 4.13 1.08
N HIS A 114 11.76 3.95 1.01
CA HIS A 114 12.38 2.65 0.64
C HIS A 114 11.91 1.49 1.54
N MET A 115 11.85 1.73 2.85
CA MET A 115 11.31 0.78 3.83
C MET A 115 9.81 1.03 4.05
N VAL A 116 8.98 0.54 3.12
CA VAL A 116 7.52 0.75 3.17
C VAL A 116 6.89 0.33 4.51
N PRO A 117 7.16 -0.87 5.08
CA PRO A 117 6.56 -1.25 6.37
C PRO A 117 6.99 -0.36 7.54
N ALA A 118 8.18 0.25 7.48
CA ALA A 118 8.64 1.16 8.54
C ALA A 118 7.95 2.53 8.48
N THR A 119 7.56 2.99 7.28
CA THR A 119 6.99 4.33 7.07
C THR A 119 5.46 4.34 6.97
N LYS A 120 4.86 3.24 6.49
CA LYS A 120 3.41 3.04 6.35
C LYS A 120 3.01 1.64 6.84
N PRO A 121 3.15 1.34 8.14
CA PRO A 121 2.96 -0.02 8.67
C PRO A 121 1.55 -0.57 8.44
N LEU A 122 0.51 0.26 8.63
CA LEU A 122 -0.88 -0.14 8.43
C LEU A 122 -1.15 -0.55 6.97
N GLN A 123 -0.77 0.31 6.03
CA GLN A 123 -0.97 0.06 4.59
C GLN A 123 -0.10 -1.12 4.11
N ALA A 124 1.12 -1.26 4.63
CA ALA A 124 1.99 -2.39 4.30
C ALA A 124 1.43 -3.73 4.79
N LEU A 125 0.90 -3.77 6.02
CA LEU A 125 0.25 -4.97 6.58
C LEU A 125 -0.99 -5.34 5.76
N TYR A 126 -1.87 -4.36 5.49
CA TYR A 126 -3.06 -4.59 4.67
C TYR A 126 -2.71 -5.13 3.28
N MET A 127 -1.73 -4.53 2.60
CA MET A 127 -1.24 -4.99 1.31
C MET A 127 -0.72 -6.44 1.38
N PHE A 128 0.10 -6.77 2.39
CA PHE A 128 0.64 -8.10 2.59
C PHE A 128 -0.45 -9.15 2.82
N GLU A 129 -1.40 -8.86 3.73
CA GLU A 129 -2.50 -9.75 4.06
C GLU A 129 -3.43 -10.00 2.87
N CYS A 130 -3.76 -8.95 2.14
CA CYS A 130 -4.55 -9.05 0.91
C CYS A 130 -3.83 -9.82 -0.20
N PHE A 131 -2.50 -9.76 -0.27
CA PHE A 131 -1.72 -10.56 -1.21
C PHE A 131 -1.71 -12.05 -0.84
N VAL A 132 -1.45 -12.37 0.43
CA VAL A 132 -1.32 -13.76 0.92
C VAL A 132 -2.65 -14.48 0.96
N PHE A 133 -3.68 -13.87 1.55
CA PHE A 133 -4.98 -14.53 1.79
C PHE A 133 -6.02 -14.20 0.72
N GLY A 134 -5.71 -13.26 -0.18
CA GLY A 134 -6.63 -12.76 -1.19
C GLY A 134 -7.64 -11.75 -0.62
N GLN A 135 -8.23 -10.99 -1.53
CA GLN A 135 -9.13 -9.87 -1.20
C GLN A 135 -10.35 -10.29 -0.38
N LYS A 136 -10.91 -11.48 -0.62
CA LYS A 136 -12.10 -11.98 0.10
C LYS A 136 -11.83 -12.19 1.59
N ALA A 137 -10.67 -12.75 1.94
CA ALA A 137 -10.30 -12.98 3.33
C ALA A 137 -9.90 -11.66 4.00
N CYS A 138 -9.03 -10.88 3.34
CA CYS A 138 -8.52 -9.61 3.84
C CYS A 138 -9.61 -8.57 4.12
N ALA A 139 -10.72 -8.58 3.38
CA ALA A 139 -11.88 -7.71 3.62
C ALA A 139 -12.52 -7.88 5.02
N ASN A 140 -12.28 -9.01 5.69
CA ASN A 140 -12.80 -9.29 7.03
C ASN A 140 -11.78 -9.04 8.15
N PHE A 141 -10.54 -8.67 7.80
CA PHE A 141 -9.50 -8.41 8.80
C PHE A 141 -9.75 -7.08 9.50
N LYS A 142 -9.36 -7.02 10.79
CA LYS A 142 -9.58 -5.86 11.66
C LYS A 142 -8.25 -5.19 11.95
N TYR A 143 -8.24 -3.87 11.84
CA TYR A 143 -7.04 -3.07 12.05
C TYR A 143 -7.30 -2.00 13.13
N PRO A 144 -6.26 -1.57 13.85
CA PRO A 144 -6.38 -0.46 14.79
C PRO A 144 -6.87 0.82 14.09
N VAL A 145 -7.90 1.46 14.66
CA VAL A 145 -8.39 2.75 14.17
C VAL A 145 -7.69 3.87 14.92
N ASN A 146 -6.92 4.69 14.20
CA ASN A 146 -6.37 5.92 14.78
C ASN A 146 -7.47 6.99 14.84
N THR A 147 -8.08 7.16 16.01
CA THR A 147 -9.09 8.19 16.28
C THR A 147 -8.58 9.62 16.04
N SER A 148 -7.26 9.83 16.04
CA SER A 148 -6.61 11.12 15.77
C SER A 148 -6.50 11.50 14.29
N GLN A 149 -6.80 10.59 13.35
CA GLN A 149 -6.88 10.90 11.90
C GLN A 149 -8.32 10.98 11.38
N ALA A 150 -9.31 10.66 12.22
CA ALA A 150 -10.73 10.79 11.89
C ALA A 150 -11.24 12.26 11.94
N SER A 151 -10.44 13.19 12.46
CA SER A 151 -10.84 14.60 12.64
C SER A 151 -10.77 15.46 11.36
N GLY A 152 -10.63 14.84 10.19
CA GLY A 152 -10.62 15.52 8.89
C GLY A 152 -11.97 15.59 8.17
N SER A 153 -13.09 15.25 8.83
CA SER A 153 -14.44 15.43 8.27
C SER A 153 -15.33 16.22 9.24
N PRO A 154 -16.21 17.12 8.73
CA PRO A 154 -16.95 18.04 9.56
C PRO A 154 -17.95 17.31 10.44
N ASP A 155 -17.88 17.61 11.73
CA ASP A 155 -18.88 17.48 12.79
C ASP A 155 -20.11 16.59 12.53
N SER A 156 -20.20 15.52 13.30
CA SER A 156 -21.48 15.09 13.87
C SER A 156 -21.34 14.97 15.38
N SER A 157 -21.63 16.08 16.06
CA SER A 157 -21.94 16.08 17.48
C SER A 157 -23.17 15.18 17.71
N SER A 158 -22.98 14.03 18.36
CA SER A 158 -24.10 13.26 18.92
C SER A 158 -24.36 13.76 20.33
N SER A 159 -25.27 14.72 20.44
CA SER A 159 -25.87 15.11 21.71
C SER A 159 -26.88 14.05 22.16
N SER A 160 -26.87 13.85 23.47
CA SER A 160 -27.74 13.01 24.27
C SER A 160 -29.24 13.29 24.06
N THR A 161 -29.99 12.20 24.11
CA THR A 161 -31.45 12.02 24.18
C THR A 161 -32.25 13.09 24.93
N THR A 162 -33.30 13.63 24.30
CA THR A 162 -34.62 13.86 24.94
C THR A 162 -35.72 14.09 23.88
N PRO A 163 -36.92 13.50 24.02
CA PRO A 163 -38.00 13.64 23.04
C PRO A 163 -38.95 14.79 23.40
N LYS A 164 -39.25 15.68 22.44
CA LYS A 164 -40.41 16.58 22.49
C LYS A 164 -41.12 16.63 21.14
N THR A 165 -42.44 16.54 21.23
CA THR A 165 -43.46 16.33 20.21
C THR A 165 -43.85 17.58 19.40
N SER A 166 -44.24 17.32 18.13
CA SER A 166 -45.25 18.01 17.29
C SER A 166 -44.93 19.41 16.72
N LYS A 167 -44.80 19.51 15.38
CA LYS A 167 -45.89 19.87 14.44
C LYS A 167 -45.40 19.76 12.99
N SER A 168 -46.28 19.24 12.12
CA SER A 168 -46.10 19.10 10.68
C SER A 168 -46.13 20.45 9.96
N GLN A 169 -45.15 20.72 9.10
CA GLN A 169 -45.24 21.70 8.01
C GLN A 169 -44.58 21.04 6.77
N LEU A 170 -45.39 20.73 5.76
CA LEU A 170 -44.92 20.39 4.42
C LEU A 170 -44.30 21.63 3.79
N VAL A 171 -43.10 21.50 3.22
CA VAL A 171 -42.61 22.41 2.18
C VAL A 171 -42.11 21.55 1.02
N VAL A 172 -42.76 21.73 -0.12
CA VAL A 172 -42.49 21.12 -1.42
C VAL A 172 -41.63 22.09 -2.25
N ALA A 173 -40.95 21.54 -3.27
CA ALA A 173 -40.31 22.20 -4.43
C ALA A 173 -38.81 22.51 -4.27
N SER A 174 -37.93 22.32 -5.25
CA SER A 174 -38.01 21.71 -6.59
C SER A 174 -36.56 21.45 -7.06
N TRP A 175 -36.34 20.38 -7.81
CA TRP A 175 -35.05 20.07 -8.42
C TRP A 175 -34.87 20.89 -9.71
N ALA A 176 -33.75 21.60 -9.84
CA ALA A 176 -33.29 22.16 -11.10
C ALA A 176 -32.01 21.43 -11.53
N LEU A 177 -32.12 20.59 -12.56
CA LEU A 177 -30.99 20.08 -13.33
C LEU A 177 -30.44 21.21 -14.21
N LEU A 178 -29.14 21.50 -14.10
CA LEU A 178 -28.41 22.26 -15.11
C LEU A 178 -27.67 21.28 -16.00
N VAL A 179 -28.16 21.11 -17.22
CA VAL A 179 -27.44 20.46 -18.33
C VAL A 179 -26.82 21.57 -19.17
N VAL A 180 -25.49 21.60 -19.25
CA VAL A 180 -24.78 22.46 -20.21
C VAL A 180 -24.33 21.57 -21.37
N LEU A 181 -25.09 21.63 -22.47
CA LEU A 181 -24.69 21.16 -23.79
C LEU A 181 -23.89 22.28 -24.45
N LEU A 182 -22.59 22.05 -24.66
CA LEU A 182 -21.79 22.84 -25.59
C LEU A 182 -21.65 22.04 -26.89
N SER A 183 -22.53 22.37 -27.83
CA SER A 183 -22.31 22.15 -29.25
C SER A 183 -22.17 23.52 -29.90
N VAL A 184 -21.17 23.72 -30.75
CA VAL A 184 -21.33 24.17 -32.14
C VAL A 184 -20.00 23.94 -32.86
N SER A 185 -20.12 23.32 -34.02
CA SER A 185 -19.09 23.01 -35.01
C SER A 185 -18.72 24.23 -35.84
N LEU A 186 -17.46 24.36 -36.23
CA LEU A 186 -16.96 24.18 -37.61
C LEU A 186 -15.44 23.97 -37.56
#